data_AF-A0A0M3IV61-F1
#
_entry.id   AF-A0A0M3IV61-F1
#
_cell.length_a   1.000
_cell.length_b   1.000
_cell.length_c   1.000
_cell.angle_alpha   90.00
_cell.angle_beta   90.00
_cell.angle_gamma   90.00
#
_symmetry.space_group_name_H-M   'P 1'
#
loop_
_entity.id
_entity.type
_entity.pdbx_description
1 polymer ?
#
loop_
_entity_poly.entity_id
_entity_poly.type
_entity_poly.pdbx_seq_one_letter_code
_entity_poly.pdbx_strand_id
1 'polypeptide(L)'
;MTKDLNETRRELSELVKRRIELACFHIFQRSHFQDTLCTLEQQIYNFEGTYLEETAEYGNVVKGWDRLAVVAPPSKNSLKLEKRGSRKAPRDSDRIFSNSSVTSPAALKNTVAQQQSSSESISTATDSPRHATHQSHHKSLAAPTSASKKGSKKNRRNDE
;
A
#
# COMPACT_ATOMS: atom_id res chain seq x y z
N MET A 1 -50.95 32.93 26.68
CA MET A 1 -51.20 31.48 26.60
C MET A 1 -50.00 30.77 27.20
N THR A 2 -50.09 30.30 28.45
CA THR A 2 -49.03 29.53 29.11
C THR A 2 -49.19 28.07 28.70
N LYS A 3 -48.17 27.49 28.05
CA LYS A 3 -48.17 26.05 27.74
C LYS A 3 -48.26 25.26 29.05
N ASP A 4 -49.11 24.23 29.08
CA ASP A 4 -49.24 23.34 30.24
C ASP A 4 -47.93 22.57 30.47
N LEU A 5 -47.56 22.41 31.73
CA LEU A 5 -46.33 21.72 32.12
C LEU A 5 -46.34 20.25 31.64
N ASN A 6 -47.49 19.58 31.67
CA ASN A 6 -47.60 18.20 31.19
C ASN A 6 -47.38 18.10 29.68
N GLU A 7 -47.88 19.08 28.92
CA GLU A 7 -47.66 19.14 27.46
C GLU A 7 -46.17 19.32 27.16
N THR A 8 -45.46 20.21 27.89
CA THR A 8 -44.01 20.36 27.69
C THR A 8 -43.20 19.10 28.03
N ARG A 9 -43.59 18.36 29.08
CA ARG A 9 -42.94 17.08 29.43
C ARG A 9 -43.19 16.01 28.36
N ARG A 10 -44.39 16.01 27.76
CA ARG A 10 -44.72 15.13 26.63
C ARG A 10 -43.92 15.50 25.39
N GLU A 11 -43.91 16.77 24.99
CA GLU A 11 -43.11 17.29 23.87
C GLU A 11 -41.63 16.89 24.01
N LEU A 12 -41.06 17.05 25.21
CA LEU A 12 -39.67 16.68 25.48
C LEU A 12 -39.42 15.18 25.35
N SER A 13 -40.32 14.35 25.88
CA SER A 13 -40.21 12.88 25.77
C SER A 13 -40.26 12.42 24.32
N GLU A 14 -41.14 13.03 23.54
CA GLU A 14 -41.27 12.84 22.09
C GLU A 14 -40.00 13.26 21.33
N LEU A 15 -39.36 14.37 21.72
CA LEU A 15 -38.08 14.81 21.14
C LEU A 15 -36.93 13.86 21.49
N VAL A 16 -36.86 13.39 22.73
CA VAL A 16 -35.83 12.41 23.16
C VAL A 16 -36.00 11.11 22.38
N LYS A 17 -37.23 10.61 22.22
CA LYS A 17 -37.51 9.42 21.43
C LYS A 17 -37.06 9.59 19.97
N ARG A 18 -37.43 10.69 19.31
CA ARG A 18 -36.99 10.99 17.94
C ARG A 18 -35.47 11.07 17.83
N ARG A 19 -34.79 11.66 18.82
CA ARG A 19 -33.32 11.75 18.84
C ARG A 19 -32.68 10.36 18.90
N ILE A 20 -33.22 9.45 19.72
CA ILE A 20 -32.74 8.07 19.83
C ILE A 20 -32.97 7.33 18.51
N GLU A 21 -34.17 7.44 17.92
CA GLU A 21 -34.48 6.81 16.63
C GLU A 21 -33.53 7.26 15.51
N LEU A 22 -33.25 8.57 15.42
CA LEU A 22 -32.30 9.11 14.45
C LEU A 22 -30.87 8.63 14.70
N ALA A 23 -30.42 8.57 15.96
CA ALA A 23 -29.10 8.06 16.31
C ALA A 23 -28.97 6.58 15.95
N CYS A 24 -29.96 5.76 16.30
CA CYS A 24 -30.01 4.34 15.95
C CYS A 24 -30.02 4.15 14.43
N PHE A 25 -30.83 4.91 13.70
CA PHE A 25 -30.85 4.86 12.24
C PHE A 25 -29.49 5.19 11.63
N HIS A 26 -28.84 6.25 12.12
CA HIS A 26 -27.51 6.63 11.64
C HIS A 26 -26.48 5.52 11.91
N ILE A 27 -26.47 4.95 13.11
CA ILE A 27 -25.56 3.84 13.47
C ILE A 27 -25.81 2.64 12.57
N PHE A 28 -27.08 2.25 12.37
CA PHE A 28 -27.46 1.14 11.51
C PHE A 28 -27.01 1.36 10.06
N GLN A 29 -27.28 2.54 9.51
CA GLN A 29 -26.87 2.89 8.14
C GLN A 29 -25.35 2.82 7.99
N ARG A 30 -24.60 3.41 8.93
CA ARG A 30 -23.13 3.34 8.92
C ARG A 30 -22.65 1.90 8.92
N SER A 31 -23.19 1.05 9.80
CA SER A 31 -22.83 -0.37 9.86
C SER A 31 -23.10 -1.05 8.52
N HIS A 32 -24.31 -0.87 7.98
CA HIS A 32 -24.71 -1.46 6.70
C HIS A 32 -23.77 -1.07 5.54
N PHE A 33 -23.39 0.22 5.45
CA PHE A 33 -22.43 0.67 4.43
C PHE A 33 -21.02 0.11 4.65
N GLN A 34 -20.59 -0.03 5.90
CA GLN A 34 -19.30 -0.66 6.22
C GLN A 34 -19.27 -2.14 5.84
N ASP A 35 -20.34 -2.88 6.13
CA ASP A 35 -20.46 -4.29 5.78
C ASP A 35 -20.46 -4.50 4.25
N THR A 36 -21.19 -3.63 3.55
CA THR A 36 -21.22 -3.61 2.07
C THR A 36 -19.84 -3.31 1.50
N LEU A 37 -19.14 -2.30 2.05
CA LEU A 37 -17.80 -1.93 1.62
C LEU A 37 -16.80 -3.07 1.84
N CYS A 38 -16.80 -3.67 3.02
CA CYS A 38 -15.94 -4.81 3.37
C CYS A 38 -16.16 -5.99 2.41
N THR A 39 -17.41 -6.28 2.08
CA THR A 39 -17.77 -7.35 1.12
C THR A 39 -17.18 -7.06 -0.26
N LEU A 40 -17.32 -5.83 -0.76
CA LEU A 40 -16.78 -5.42 -2.06
C LEU A 40 -15.24 -5.45 -2.08
N GLU A 41 -14.59 -4.93 -1.05
CA GLU A 41 -13.13 -4.95 -0.94
C GLU A 41 -12.57 -6.37 -0.91
N GLN A 42 -13.25 -7.29 -0.21
CA GLN A 42 -12.89 -8.70 -0.20
C GLN A 42 -13.06 -9.37 -1.56
N GLN A 43 -14.14 -9.04 -2.29
CA GLN A 43 -14.36 -9.53 -3.65
C GLN A 43 -13.27 -9.02 -4.60
N ILE A 44 -12.95 -7.73 -4.56
CA ILE A 44 -11.87 -7.13 -5.37
C ILE A 44 -10.56 -7.85 -5.08
N TYR A 45 -10.20 -8.04 -3.80
CA TYR A 45 -8.97 -8.72 -3.42
C TYR A 45 -8.89 -10.16 -3.98
N ASN A 46 -10.00 -10.89 -3.94
CA ASN A 46 -10.07 -12.25 -4.48
C ASN A 46 -9.94 -12.26 -6.00
N PHE A 47 -10.69 -11.39 -6.69
CA PHE A 47 -10.64 -11.29 -8.15
C PHE A 47 -9.27 -10.85 -8.66
N GLU A 48 -8.62 -9.91 -7.99
CA GLU A 48 -7.25 -9.51 -8.31
C GLU A 48 -6.28 -10.68 -8.21
N GLY A 49 -6.47 -11.58 -7.23
CA GLY A 49 -5.62 -12.76 -7.06
C GLY A 49 -5.66 -13.64 -8.30
N THR A 50 -6.86 -14.08 -8.66
CA THR A 50 -7.09 -14.92 -9.84
C THR A 50 -6.68 -14.21 -11.13
N TYR A 51 -7.02 -12.93 -11.29
CA TYR A 51 -6.69 -12.15 -12.47
C TYR A 51 -5.18 -12.03 -12.69
N LEU A 52 -4.40 -11.69 -11.64
CA LEU A 52 -2.95 -11.55 -11.76
C LEU A 52 -2.24 -12.88 -12.05
N GLU A 53 -2.78 -13.99 -11.54
CA GLU A 53 -2.24 -15.32 -11.78
C GLU A 53 -2.52 -15.79 -13.23
N GLU A 54 -3.77 -15.68 -13.69
CA GLU A 54 -4.21 -16.16 -15.00
C GLU A 54 -3.63 -15.33 -16.16
N THR A 55 -3.47 -14.02 -15.96
CA THR A 55 -3.00 -13.10 -17.01
C THR A 55 -1.49 -12.89 -17.03
N ALA A 56 -0.74 -13.58 -16.17
CA ALA A 56 0.71 -13.39 -16.02
C ALA A 56 1.51 -13.66 -17.31
N GLU A 57 1.02 -14.58 -18.16
CA GLU A 57 1.73 -15.04 -19.36
C GLU A 57 1.59 -14.10 -20.56
N TYR A 58 0.40 -13.53 -20.77
CA TYR A 58 0.07 -12.75 -21.98
C TYR A 58 0.24 -11.23 -21.79
N GLY A 59 0.33 -10.76 -20.54
CA GLY A 59 0.28 -9.33 -20.20
C GLY A 59 -1.05 -8.94 -19.57
N ASN A 60 -1.07 -7.83 -18.83
CA ASN A 60 -2.24 -7.37 -18.09
C ASN A 60 -2.21 -5.87 -17.77
N VAL A 61 -3.29 -5.35 -17.19
CA VAL A 61 -3.41 -3.91 -16.85
C VAL A 61 -2.33 -3.40 -15.89
N VAL A 62 -1.72 -4.29 -15.09
CA VAL A 62 -0.70 -3.90 -14.10
C VAL A 62 0.70 -3.83 -14.72
N LYS A 63 1.03 -4.77 -15.62
CA LYS A 63 2.37 -4.90 -16.21
C LYS A 63 2.46 -4.42 -17.66
N GLY A 64 1.34 -4.09 -18.29
CA GLY A 64 1.24 -3.74 -19.69
C GLY A 64 0.99 -4.94 -20.61
N TRP A 65 0.70 -4.63 -21.88
CA TRP A 65 0.33 -5.60 -22.92
C TRP A 65 1.46 -5.92 -23.90
N ASP A 66 2.67 -5.42 -23.67
CA ASP A 66 3.81 -5.59 -24.60
C ASP A 66 4.16 -7.06 -24.89
N ARG A 67 3.84 -7.96 -23.93
CA ARG A 67 4.05 -9.41 -24.06
C ARG A 67 3.10 -10.06 -25.07
N LEU A 68 1.92 -9.48 -25.29
CA LEU A 68 0.92 -10.01 -26.22
C LEU A 68 1.47 -10.06 -27.66
N ALA A 69 2.33 -9.10 -28.03
CA ALA A 69 2.99 -9.09 -29.33
C ALA A 69 4.10 -10.15 -29.47
N VAL A 70 4.67 -10.61 -28.35
CA VAL A 70 5.77 -11.60 -28.31
C VAL A 70 5.23 -13.02 -28.23
N VAL A 71 4.05 -13.23 -27.64
CA VAL A 71 3.31 -14.50 -27.65
C VAL A 71 2.61 -14.66 -29.00
N ALA A 72 3.41 -14.88 -30.06
CA ALA A 72 2.94 -15.35 -31.36
C ALA A 72 2.10 -16.64 -31.20
N PRO A 73 1.18 -16.97 -32.14
CA PRO A 73 0.27 -18.12 -32.02
C PRO A 73 1.03 -19.40 -31.69
N PRO A 74 0.39 -20.38 -31.00
CA PRO A 74 1.05 -21.53 -30.41
C PRO A 74 1.66 -22.43 -31.50
N SER A 75 2.86 -22.09 -31.96
CA SER A 75 3.73 -23.01 -32.67
C SER A 75 4.27 -23.99 -31.65
N LYS A 76 4.13 -25.29 -31.95
CA LYS A 76 4.30 -26.44 -31.05
C LYS A 76 5.71 -26.65 -30.47
N ASN A 77 6.59 -25.63 -30.48
CA ASN A 77 8.02 -25.80 -30.19
C ASN A 77 8.67 -24.80 -29.22
N SER A 78 7.93 -24.00 -28.43
CA SER A 78 8.56 -23.17 -27.37
C SER A 78 8.81 -23.94 -26.06
N LEU A 79 9.42 -25.12 -26.16
CA LEU A 79 10.05 -25.75 -25.01
C LEU A 79 11.40 -25.05 -24.79
N LYS A 80 11.58 -24.42 -23.62
CA LYS A 80 12.77 -23.70 -23.11
C LYS A 80 12.69 -22.16 -23.17
N LEU A 81 11.62 -21.56 -22.65
CA LEU A 81 11.76 -20.24 -22.04
C LEU A 81 12.11 -20.43 -20.55
N GLU A 82 13.40 -20.30 -20.28
CA GLU A 82 14.05 -20.13 -18.98
C GLU A 82 13.13 -20.12 -17.74
N LYS A 83 13.24 -21.20 -16.97
CA LYS A 83 12.64 -21.49 -15.66
C LYS A 83 13.16 -20.57 -14.54
N ARG A 84 13.35 -19.27 -14.80
CA ARG A 84 13.96 -18.33 -13.82
C ARG A 84 13.11 -17.13 -13.43
N GLY A 85 11.92 -16.92 -14.01
CA GLY A 85 11.17 -15.66 -13.79
C GLY A 85 9.68 -15.72 -13.45
N SER A 86 8.90 -16.69 -13.95
CA SER A 86 7.45 -16.49 -14.12
C SER A 86 6.52 -17.11 -13.09
N ARG A 87 7.02 -17.84 -12.07
CA ARG A 87 6.19 -18.39 -10.99
C ARG A 87 6.45 -17.71 -9.65
N LYS A 88 6.52 -16.38 -9.66
CA LYS A 88 6.44 -15.63 -8.41
C LYS A 88 4.97 -15.37 -8.16
N ALA A 89 4.48 -15.78 -7.00
CA ALA A 89 3.13 -15.44 -6.55
C ALA A 89 2.89 -13.93 -6.76
N PRO A 90 1.67 -13.52 -7.13
CA PRO A 90 1.33 -12.11 -7.28
C PRO A 90 1.83 -11.32 -6.07
N ARG A 91 2.65 -10.30 -6.30
CA ARG A 91 3.15 -9.46 -5.21
C ARG A 91 2.00 -8.61 -4.69
N ASP A 92 1.96 -8.35 -3.39
CA ASP A 92 0.93 -7.46 -2.82
C ASP A 92 1.02 -6.02 -3.38
N SER A 93 2.20 -5.61 -3.87
CA SER A 93 2.38 -4.35 -4.60
C SER A 93 1.62 -4.30 -5.93
N ASP A 94 1.40 -5.44 -6.57
CA ASP A 94 0.79 -5.54 -7.90
C ASP A 94 -0.76 -5.48 -7.80
N ARG A 95 -1.33 -5.50 -6.59
CA ARG A 95 -2.77 -5.43 -6.28
C ARG A 95 -3.29 -4.00 -6.25
N ILE A 96 -3.23 -3.32 -7.40
CA ILE A 96 -3.45 -1.88 -7.50
C ILE A 96 -4.87 -1.43 -7.12
N PHE A 97 -5.90 -2.26 -7.28
CA PHE A 97 -7.28 -1.93 -6.90
C PHE A 97 -7.48 -2.13 -5.40
N SER A 98 -7.00 -3.23 -4.81
CA SER A 98 -7.01 -3.35 -3.35
C SER A 98 -6.21 -2.24 -2.69
N ASN A 99 -5.03 -1.90 -3.22
CA ASN A 99 -4.20 -0.81 -2.69
C ASN A 99 -4.79 0.59 -2.90
N SER A 100 -5.84 0.73 -3.70
CA SER A 100 -6.54 2.01 -3.90
C SER A 100 -7.48 2.37 -2.73
N SER A 101 -7.83 1.40 -1.89
CA SER A 101 -8.63 1.64 -0.68
C SER A 101 -7.81 1.41 0.58
N VAL A 102 -7.84 2.39 1.49
CA VAL A 102 -7.14 2.34 2.78
C VAL A 102 -7.75 1.33 3.77
N THR A 103 -9.01 0.93 3.54
CA THR A 103 -9.73 -0.05 4.37
C THR A 103 -9.60 -1.48 3.85
N SER A 104 -8.99 -1.68 2.68
CA SER A 104 -8.93 -3.00 2.03
C SER A 104 -8.03 -4.00 2.76
N PRO A 105 -8.23 -5.31 2.53
CA PRO A 105 -7.37 -6.36 3.08
C PRO A 105 -5.88 -6.22 2.73
N ALA A 106 -5.53 -5.71 1.54
CA ALA A 106 -4.14 -5.52 1.13
C ALA A 106 -3.50 -4.32 1.85
N ALA A 107 -4.24 -3.22 1.99
CA ALA A 107 -3.76 -2.04 2.70
C ALA A 107 -3.50 -2.33 4.18
N LEU A 108 -4.40 -3.07 4.84
CA LEU A 108 -4.24 -3.49 6.24
C LEU A 108 -3.00 -4.40 6.46
N LYS A 109 -2.70 -5.30 5.51
CA LYS A 109 -1.47 -6.12 5.58
C LYS A 109 -0.21 -5.25 5.47
N ASN A 110 -0.22 -4.28 4.56
CA ASN A 110 0.92 -3.40 4.34
C ASN A 110 1.20 -2.48 5.55
N THR A 111 0.16 -1.97 6.21
CA THR A 111 0.31 -1.14 7.41
C THR A 111 0.86 -1.94 8.60
N VAL A 112 0.38 -3.17 8.81
CA VAL A 112 0.89 -4.08 9.85
C VAL A 112 2.36 -4.46 9.58
N ALA A 113 2.72 -4.75 8.32
CA ALA A 113 4.10 -5.05 7.94
C ALA A 113 5.06 -3.86 8.14
N GLN A 114 4.60 -2.62 7.92
CA GLN A 114 5.40 -1.42 8.17
C GLN A 114 5.62 -1.12 9.66
N GLN A 115 4.68 -1.48 10.53
CA GLN A 115 4.87 -1.30 11.98
C GLN A 115 5.90 -2.29 12.54
N GLN A 116 5.91 -3.54 12.05
CA GLN A 116 6.86 -4.56 12.53
C GLN A 116 8.32 -4.26 12.15
N SER A 117 8.59 -3.60 11.01
CA SER A 117 9.95 -3.23 10.62
C SER A 117 10.54 -2.06 11.41
N SER A 118 9.71 -1.33 12.16
CA SER A 118 10.16 -0.22 13.04
C SER A 118 10.52 -0.66 14.47
N SER A 119 10.11 -1.85 14.89
CA SER A 119 10.35 -2.38 16.25
C SER A 119 11.58 -3.28 16.40
N GLU A 120 12.29 -3.61 15.31
CA GLU A 120 13.42 -4.54 15.32
C GLU A 120 14.79 -3.83 15.21
N SER A 121 14.96 -2.68 15.88
CA SER A 121 16.27 -1.99 15.94
C SER A 121 16.75 -1.61 17.35
N ILE A 122 16.07 -2.07 18.41
CA ILE A 122 16.55 -1.94 19.80
C ILE A 122 16.38 -3.28 20.50
N SER A 123 17.39 -4.15 20.41
CA SER A 123 17.71 -5.21 21.41
C SER A 123 18.91 -6.06 20.95
N THR A 124 20.08 -5.46 20.76
CA THR A 124 21.36 -6.20 20.82
C THR A 124 22.49 -5.30 21.33
N ALA A 125 22.58 -5.19 22.66
CA ALA A 125 23.81 -4.83 23.40
C ALA A 125 23.62 -5.34 24.84
N THR A 126 23.92 -6.62 25.12
CA THR A 126 25.19 -7.15 25.67
C THR A 126 25.68 -6.41 26.92
N ASP A 127 25.56 -7.06 28.09
CA ASP A 127 26.24 -6.69 29.33
C ASP A 127 27.29 -7.76 29.69
N SER A 128 28.58 -7.43 29.59
CA SER A 128 29.65 -7.85 30.51
C SER A 128 31.04 -7.35 30.04
N PRO A 129 31.96 -7.00 30.98
CA PRO A 129 33.06 -6.07 30.71
C PRO A 129 34.43 -6.76 30.52
N ARG A 130 35.33 -6.13 29.74
CA ARG A 130 36.76 -6.49 29.65
C ARG A 130 37.65 -5.26 29.83
N HIS A 131 38.72 -5.45 30.60
CA HIS A 131 39.65 -4.45 31.11
C HIS A 131 40.75 -4.07 30.08
N ALA A 132 41.08 -2.78 30.07
CA ALA A 132 42.23 -2.01 29.56
C ALA A 132 43.31 -2.64 28.64
N THR A 133 43.72 -1.89 27.60
CA THR A 133 45.06 -1.26 27.44
C THR A 133 45.20 -0.54 26.09
N HIS A 134 45.47 0.78 26.17
CA HIS A 134 46.26 1.68 25.30
C HIS A 134 46.54 1.31 23.82
N GLN A 135 46.24 2.20 22.85
CA GLN A 135 47.12 3.30 22.39
C GLN A 135 46.50 4.07 21.20
N SER A 136 46.99 5.30 21.04
CA SER A 136 46.51 6.43 20.24
C SER A 136 46.57 6.26 18.72
N HIS A 137 45.84 7.10 17.96
CA HIS A 137 46.41 8.10 17.02
C HIS A 137 45.30 8.84 16.22
N HIS A 138 45.15 10.16 16.46
CA HIS A 138 44.90 11.30 15.52
C HIS A 138 43.80 11.20 14.41
N LYS A 139 43.19 12.27 13.85
CA LYS A 139 42.90 13.68 14.17
C LYS A 139 42.03 14.20 13.00
N SER A 140 40.93 14.88 13.35
CA SER A 140 40.19 15.96 12.65
C SER A 140 39.73 15.87 11.18
N LEU A 141 38.41 16.00 10.99
CA LEU A 141 37.67 17.07 10.30
C LEU A 141 38.28 17.72 9.04
N ALA A 142 37.53 17.70 7.93
CA ALA A 142 37.07 18.91 7.23
C ALA A 142 36.14 18.57 6.04
N ALA A 143 35.03 19.30 5.93
CA ALA A 143 34.27 19.46 4.70
C ALA A 143 35.07 20.28 3.67
N PRO A 144 34.68 20.27 2.39
CA PRO A 144 34.44 21.57 1.76
C PRO A 144 33.21 21.65 0.85
N THR A 145 32.79 22.90 0.73
CA THR A 145 31.66 23.51 0.03
C THR A 145 31.89 23.68 -1.47
N SER A 146 30.77 23.63 -2.22
CA SER A 146 30.42 24.31 -3.50
C SER A 146 31.51 24.97 -4.38
N ALA A 147 31.50 24.67 -5.70
CA ALA A 147 31.40 25.70 -6.76
C ALA A 147 31.29 25.13 -8.20
N SER A 148 30.52 25.89 -8.98
CA SER A 148 30.12 25.87 -10.41
C SER A 148 31.25 25.85 -11.48
N LYS A 149 30.97 25.27 -12.68
CA LYS A 149 31.25 25.75 -14.07
C LYS A 149 31.05 24.59 -15.10
N LYS A 150 30.13 24.68 -16.07
CA LYS A 150 30.14 25.34 -17.42
C LYS A 150 30.95 24.63 -18.54
N GLY A 151 30.22 24.20 -19.59
CA GLY A 151 30.63 24.08 -21.02
C GLY A 151 31.44 22.84 -21.43
N SER A 152 31.47 22.32 -22.67
CA SER A 152 30.80 22.62 -23.95
C SER A 152 31.16 21.52 -24.97
N LYS A 153 30.19 21.15 -25.84
CA LYS A 153 30.27 20.64 -27.24
C LYS A 153 31.40 19.70 -27.72
N LYS A 154 31.00 18.60 -28.40
CA LYS A 154 31.47 18.33 -29.79
C LYS A 154 30.46 17.49 -30.58
N ASN A 155 29.72 18.16 -31.47
CA ASN A 155 28.93 17.55 -32.55
C ASN A 155 29.84 17.40 -33.78
N ARG A 156 29.89 16.23 -34.42
CA ARG A 156 30.60 15.99 -35.69
C ARG A 156 29.60 15.58 -36.77
N ARG A 157 29.39 16.49 -37.72
CA ARG A 157 29.20 16.38 -39.17
C ARG A 157 28.65 15.06 -39.74
N ASN A 158 27.58 15.16 -40.52
CA ASN A 158 27.39 14.42 -41.77
C ASN A 158 26.90 15.44 -42.82
N ASP A 159 27.67 15.57 -43.90
CA ASP A 159 27.24 16.15 -45.18
C ASP A 159 27.07 14.94 -46.12
N GLU A 160 25.84 14.70 -46.59
CA GLU A 160 25.49 14.12 -47.90
C GLU A 160 24.01 14.37 -48.16
#